data_AF-A0A4U9HY11-F1
#
_entry.id   AF-A0A4U9HY11-F1
#
_cell.length_a   1.000
_cell.length_b   1.000
_cell.length_c   1.000
_cell.angle_alpha   90.00
_cell.angle_beta   90.00
_cell.angle_gamma   90.00
#
_symmetry.space_group_name_H-M   'P 1'
#
loop_
_entity.id
_entity.type
_entity.pdbx_description
1 polymer ?
#
loop_
_entity_poly.entity_id
_entity_poly.type
_entity_poly.pdbx_seq_one_letter_code
_entity_poly.pdbx_strand_id
1 'polypeptide(L)'
;MPHPFLLFVYLIVILAAATAILSAFNVSARNPADGSMVVVKNLLSIEGLHWFLPNVIKNFSGFAPLGAILALVLGAGLAERSGLLPALMVKMASHVSARYASYMVLFIAFFSHISSDAALVIMPPMGALIFLAVGRHPVAGLLAAIAGVGCGFTANLLIVTTDVLLSGISTEAAKTLDAAMHVSVIDNWYFMASSVIVLTIVGG
;
A
#
# COMPACT_ATOMS: atom_id res chain seq x y z
N MET A 1 17.35 -7.05 8.79
CA MET A 1 17.12 -5.59 8.91
C MET A 1 16.26 -5.34 10.15
N PRO A 2 16.39 -4.21 10.85
CA PRO A 2 15.52 -3.88 11.98
C PRO A 2 14.06 -3.86 11.55
N HIS A 3 13.15 -4.16 12.48
CA HIS A 3 11.71 -4.03 12.24
C HIS A 3 11.37 -2.60 11.76
N PRO A 4 10.48 -2.40 10.75
CA PRO A 4 10.17 -1.07 10.21
C PRO A 4 9.81 -0.03 11.28
N PHE A 5 9.04 -0.43 12.29
CA PHE A 5 8.76 0.43 13.46
C PHE A 5 10.02 0.99 14.12
N LEU A 6 11.05 0.15 14.35
CA LEU A 6 12.31 0.57 14.96
C LEU A 6 13.08 1.51 14.04
N LEU A 7 12.99 1.32 12.72
CA LEU A 7 13.59 2.25 11.76
C LEU A 7 13.02 3.67 11.93
N PHE A 8 11.70 3.82 12.09
CA PHE A 8 11.09 5.13 12.34
C PHE A 8 11.48 5.72 13.69
N VAL A 9 11.57 4.90 14.75
CA VAL A 9 12.08 5.36 16.05
C VAL A 9 13.52 5.87 15.92
N TYR A 10 14.39 5.14 15.23
CA TYR A 10 15.76 5.58 14.99
C TYR A 10 15.81 6.86 14.14
N LEU A 11 14.98 6.98 13.11
CA LEU A 11 14.89 8.20 12.30
C LEU A 11 14.48 9.42 13.14
N ILE A 12 13.52 9.27 14.06
CA ILE A 12 13.10 10.36 14.95
C ILE A 12 14.24 10.78 15.88
N VAL A 13 14.95 9.81 16.49
CA VAL A 13 16.09 10.08 17.38
C VAL A 13 17.23 10.77 16.62
N ILE A 14 17.56 10.26 15.43
CA ILE A 14 18.59 10.84 14.56
C ILE A 14 18.17 12.25 14.13
N LEU A 15 16.90 12.48 13.77
CA LEU A 15 16.39 13.80 13.41
C LEU A 15 16.47 14.78 14.59
N ALA A 16 16.13 14.35 15.80
CA ALA A 16 16.24 15.17 17.01
C ALA A 16 17.70 15.58 17.28
N ALA A 17 18.64 14.64 17.14
CA ALA A 17 20.07 14.94 17.27
C ALA A 17 20.59 15.85 16.14
N ALA A 18 20.23 15.57 14.89
CA ALA A 18 20.65 16.34 13.73
C ALA A 18 20.13 17.79 13.78
N THR A 19 18.86 17.98 14.14
CA THR A 19 18.28 19.32 14.31
C THR A 19 18.95 20.10 15.44
N ALA A 20 19.34 19.44 16.54
CA ALA A 20 20.11 20.07 17.61
C ALA A 20 21.48 20.55 17.13
N ILE A 21 22.24 19.69 16.44
CA ILE A 21 23.59 20.01 15.93
C ILE A 21 23.51 21.14 14.89
N LEU A 22 22.65 21.02 13.88
CA LEU A 22 22.53 21.99 12.80
C LEU A 22 22.03 23.36 13.28
N SER A 23 21.12 23.37 14.26
CA SER A 23 20.68 24.63 14.87
C SER A 23 21.79 25.33 15.65
N ALA A 24 22.70 24.59 16.29
CA ALA A 24 23.83 25.17 17.01
C ALA A 24 24.80 25.93 16.08
N PHE A 25 24.88 25.52 14.81
CA PHE A 25 25.65 26.21 13.78
C PHE A 25 24.85 27.29 13.02
N ASN A 26 23.61 27.58 13.42
CA ASN A 26 22.70 28.53 12.75
C ASN A 26 22.54 28.27 11.24
N VAL A 27 22.48 26.99 10.84
CA VAL A 27 22.32 26.60 9.44
C VAL A 27 20.97 27.09 8.92
N SER A 28 20.99 27.72 7.75
CA SER A 28 19.80 28.20 7.05
C SER A 28 19.91 27.97 5.53
N ALA A 29 18.77 27.85 4.88
CA ALA A 29 18.66 27.65 3.44
C ALA A 29 17.61 28.58 2.84
N ARG A 30 17.78 28.96 1.58
CA ARG A 30 16.79 29.80 0.87
C ARG A 30 15.74 28.91 0.22
N ASN A 31 14.47 29.17 0.49
CA ASN A 31 13.36 28.45 -0.11
C ASN A 31 13.29 28.79 -1.62
N PRO A 32 13.35 27.79 -2.53
CA PRO A 32 13.27 28.04 -3.96
C PRO A 32 11.88 28.50 -4.44
N ALA A 33 10.82 28.30 -3.66
CA ALA A 33 9.45 28.65 -4.05
C ALA A 33 9.13 30.15 -3.83
N ASP A 34 9.57 30.73 -2.71
CA ASP A 34 9.22 32.10 -2.31
C ASP A 34 10.44 32.99 -2.01
N GLY A 35 11.66 32.43 -2.02
CA GLY A 35 12.90 33.14 -1.76
C GLY A 35 13.17 33.47 -0.29
N SER A 36 12.31 33.03 0.64
CA SER A 36 12.45 33.24 2.09
C SER A 36 13.59 32.42 2.70
N MET A 37 14.11 32.86 3.85
CA MET A 37 15.13 32.11 4.60
C MET A 37 14.48 31.12 5.56
N VAL A 38 14.77 29.84 5.38
CA VAL A 38 14.33 28.74 6.25
C VAL A 38 15.45 28.39 7.23
N VAL A 39 15.16 28.46 8.52
CA VAL A 39 16.11 28.18 9.60
C VAL A 39 15.78 26.83 10.24
N VAL A 40 16.80 26.05 10.59
CA VAL A 40 16.63 24.77 11.27
C VAL A 40 16.10 24.98 12.69
N LYS A 41 14.97 24.33 13.03
CA LYS A 41 14.38 24.35 14.37
C LYS A 41 14.83 23.14 15.19
N ASN A 42 15.37 23.38 16.39
CA ASN A 42 15.85 22.34 17.29
C ASN A 42 14.69 21.65 18.03
N LEU A 43 14.47 20.36 17.76
CA LEU A 43 13.43 19.58 18.44
C LEU A 43 13.72 19.31 19.93
N LEU A 44 14.98 19.30 20.34
CA LEU A 44 15.39 19.07 21.74
C LEU A 44 15.43 20.36 22.59
N SER A 45 15.17 21.52 21.98
CA SER A 45 15.07 22.78 22.70
C SER A 45 13.78 22.85 23.54
N ILE A 46 13.71 23.81 24.48
CA ILE A 46 12.50 24.05 25.27
C ILE A 46 11.30 24.30 24.33
N GLU A 47 11.44 25.18 23.35
CA GLU A 47 10.40 25.45 22.35
C GLU A 47 10.05 24.20 21.53
N GLY A 48 11.05 23.43 21.11
CA GLY A 48 10.87 22.17 20.39
C GLY A 48 10.06 21.14 21.16
N LEU A 49 10.33 20.97 22.47
CA LEU A 49 9.57 20.07 23.35
C LEU A 49 8.15 20.57 23.62
N HIS A 50 7.98 21.88 23.80
CA HIS A 50 6.66 22.51 23.93
C HIS A 50 5.81 22.37 22.66
N TRP A 51 6.44 22.30 21.49
CA TRP A 51 5.75 21.97 20.25
C TRP A 51 5.53 20.46 20.10
N PHE A 52 6.54 19.64 20.38
CA PHE A 52 6.51 18.20 20.12
C PHE A 52 5.45 17.50 20.97
N LEU A 53 5.52 17.61 22.30
CA LEU A 53 4.69 16.83 23.23
C LEU A 53 3.18 17.03 22.99
N PRO A 54 2.66 18.27 22.82
CA PRO A 54 1.23 18.47 22.57
C PRO A 54 0.81 18.07 21.15
N ASN A 55 1.71 18.16 20.16
CA ASN A 55 1.37 17.85 18.76
C ASN A 55 1.52 16.38 18.41
N VAL A 56 2.13 15.52 19.23
CA VAL A 56 2.27 14.07 18.92
C VAL A 56 0.91 13.44 18.56
N ILE A 57 -0.10 13.65 19.38
CA ILE A 57 -1.44 13.07 19.16
C ILE A 57 -2.09 13.70 17.93
N LYS A 58 -1.98 15.02 17.77
CA LYS A 58 -2.55 15.75 16.63
C LYS A 58 -1.93 15.31 15.30
N ASN A 59 -0.61 15.11 15.27
CA ASN A 59 0.12 14.62 14.10
C ASN A 59 -0.26 13.18 13.78
N PHE A 60 -0.41 12.32 14.80
CA PHE A 60 -0.86 10.95 14.61
C PHE A 60 -2.30 10.87 14.07
N SER A 61 -3.25 11.56 14.71
CA SER A 61 -4.66 11.53 14.31
C SER A 61 -4.93 12.27 12.99
N GLY A 62 -4.12 13.29 12.69
CA GLY A 62 -4.19 14.07 11.46
C GLY A 62 -3.45 13.45 10.27
N PHE A 63 -2.78 12.31 10.48
CA PHE A 63 -2.06 11.60 9.43
C PHE A 63 -3.04 11.11 8.36
N ALA A 64 -3.00 11.70 7.16
CA ALA A 64 -3.97 11.48 6.10
C ALA A 64 -4.35 10.01 5.83
N PRO A 65 -3.40 9.04 5.74
CA PRO A 65 -3.78 7.65 5.45
C PRO A 65 -4.50 6.96 6.61
N LEU A 66 -4.38 7.43 7.86
CA LEU A 66 -4.91 6.71 9.02
C LEU A 66 -6.43 6.52 8.94
N GLY A 67 -7.18 7.61 8.75
CA GLY A 67 -8.64 7.56 8.72
C GLY A 67 -9.18 6.74 7.54
N ALA A 68 -8.59 6.94 6.37
CA ALA A 68 -9.01 6.26 5.15
C ALA A 68 -8.72 4.75 5.18
N ILE A 69 -7.56 4.33 5.72
CA ILE A 69 -7.21 2.92 5.90
C ILE A 69 -8.18 2.25 6.88
N LEU A 70 -8.48 2.88 8.03
CA LEU A 70 -9.40 2.31 9.01
C LEU A 70 -10.79 2.07 8.42
N ALA A 71 -11.32 3.03 7.66
CA ALA A 71 -12.61 2.88 6.98
C ALA A 71 -12.59 1.72 5.97
N LEU A 72 -11.53 1.61 5.17
CA LEU A 72 -11.41 0.55 4.15
C LEU A 72 -11.23 -0.84 4.78
N VAL A 73 -10.41 -0.96 5.83
CA VAL A 73 -10.19 -2.23 6.54
C VAL A 73 -11.49 -2.73 7.20
N LEU A 74 -12.34 -1.82 7.72
CA LEU A 74 -13.66 -2.20 8.23
C LEU A 74 -14.56 -2.76 7.12
N GLY A 75 -14.61 -2.10 5.96
CA GLY A 75 -15.41 -2.56 4.82
C GLY A 75 -14.92 -3.89 4.23
N ALA A 76 -13.62 -3.98 3.96
CA ALA A 76 -12.99 -5.21 3.45
C ALA A 76 -13.10 -6.36 4.48
N GLY A 77 -12.91 -6.06 5.76
CA GLY A 77 -13.08 -7.03 6.84
C GLY A 77 -14.51 -7.57 6.94
N LEU A 78 -15.53 -6.72 6.74
CA LEU A 78 -16.92 -7.18 6.68
C LEU A 78 -17.19 -8.06 5.45
N ALA A 79 -16.68 -7.68 4.28
CA ALA A 79 -16.82 -8.46 3.05
C ALA A 79 -16.12 -9.83 3.17
N GLU A 80 -14.97 -9.89 3.84
CA GLU A 80 -14.25 -11.12 4.10
C GLU A 80 -15.01 -12.01 5.10
N ARG A 81 -15.41 -11.44 6.25
CA ARG A 81 -16.09 -12.18 7.33
C ARG A 81 -17.48 -12.69 6.93
N SER A 82 -18.16 -11.99 6.02
CA SER A 82 -19.44 -12.44 5.45
C SER A 82 -19.27 -13.52 4.37
N GLY A 83 -18.04 -13.83 3.95
CA GLY A 83 -17.76 -14.81 2.91
C GLY A 83 -17.95 -14.29 1.48
N LEU A 84 -18.18 -12.98 1.29
CA LEU A 84 -18.41 -12.39 -0.03
C LEU A 84 -17.17 -12.53 -0.93
N LEU A 85 -15.99 -12.17 -0.42
CA LEU A 85 -14.75 -12.22 -1.21
C LEU A 85 -14.35 -13.66 -1.57
N PRO A 86 -14.32 -14.63 -0.64
CA PRO A 86 -14.09 -16.04 -0.99
C PRO A 86 -15.11 -16.59 -1.99
N ALA A 87 -16.41 -16.32 -1.80
CA ALA A 87 -17.45 -16.81 -2.71
C ALA A 87 -17.27 -16.25 -4.13
N LEU A 88 -16.88 -14.99 -4.25
CA LEU A 88 -16.62 -14.34 -5.54
C LEU A 88 -15.40 -14.96 -6.23
N MET A 89 -14.31 -15.23 -5.50
CA MET A 89 -13.12 -15.91 -6.03
C MET A 89 -13.46 -17.32 -6.53
N VAL A 90 -14.20 -18.11 -5.76
CA VAL A 90 -14.64 -19.46 -6.19
C VAL A 90 -15.54 -19.37 -7.43
N LYS A 91 -16.45 -18.39 -7.48
CA LYS A 91 -17.31 -18.18 -8.64
C LYS A 91 -16.51 -17.81 -9.89
N MET A 92 -15.51 -16.94 -9.79
CA MET A 92 -14.61 -16.59 -10.91
C MET A 92 -13.79 -17.80 -11.39
N ALA A 93 -13.42 -18.69 -10.47
CA ALA A 93 -12.72 -19.94 -10.77
C ALA A 93 -13.63 -21.02 -11.38
N SER A 94 -14.96 -20.88 -11.26
CA SER A 94 -15.92 -21.81 -11.84
C SER A 94 -16.06 -21.57 -13.34
N HIS A 95 -16.21 -22.64 -14.13
CA HIS A 95 -16.44 -22.58 -15.59
C HIS A 95 -15.25 -22.08 -16.43
N VAL A 96 -14.02 -22.28 -15.96
CA VAL A 96 -12.80 -21.95 -16.72
C VAL A 96 -12.50 -23.05 -17.74
N SER A 97 -12.32 -22.67 -19.01
CA SER A 97 -11.86 -23.62 -20.04
C SER A 97 -10.35 -23.89 -19.92
N ALA A 98 -9.89 -25.07 -20.33
CA ALA A 98 -8.48 -25.46 -20.28
C ALA A 98 -7.52 -24.45 -20.98
N ARG A 99 -7.99 -23.82 -22.06
CA ARG A 99 -7.24 -22.81 -22.82
C ARG A 99 -6.99 -21.53 -22.02
N TYR A 100 -7.95 -21.13 -21.18
CA TYR A 100 -7.90 -19.87 -20.43
C TYR A 100 -7.46 -20.04 -18.96
N ALA A 101 -7.09 -21.26 -18.55
CA ALA A 101 -6.77 -21.58 -17.16
C ALA A 101 -5.64 -20.71 -16.57
N SER A 102 -4.53 -20.53 -17.29
CA SER A 102 -3.41 -19.70 -16.83
C SER A 102 -3.83 -18.24 -16.62
N TYR A 103 -4.50 -17.65 -17.61
CA TYR A 103 -5.01 -16.28 -17.56
C TYR A 103 -5.96 -16.07 -16.39
N MET A 104 -6.90 -17.01 -16.18
CA MET A 104 -7.87 -16.86 -15.11
C MET A 104 -7.23 -16.99 -13.73
N VAL A 105 -6.24 -17.87 -13.56
CA VAL A 105 -5.50 -17.99 -12.29
C VAL A 105 -4.80 -16.67 -11.97
N LEU A 106 -4.11 -16.06 -12.93
CA LEU A 106 -3.44 -14.76 -12.71
C LEU A 106 -4.43 -13.64 -12.44
N PHE A 107 -5.53 -13.58 -13.22
CA PHE A 107 -6.55 -12.57 -13.04
C PHE A 107 -7.20 -12.63 -11.65
N ILE A 108 -7.57 -13.83 -11.19
CA ILE A 108 -8.13 -14.03 -9.85
C ILE A 108 -7.06 -13.71 -8.77
N ALA A 109 -5.79 -14.07 -9.00
CA ALA A 109 -4.72 -13.75 -8.08
C ALA A 109 -4.55 -12.24 -7.88
N PHE A 110 -4.55 -11.44 -8.96
CA PHE A 110 -4.49 -9.97 -8.85
C PHE A 110 -5.72 -9.40 -8.14
N PHE A 111 -6.91 -9.90 -8.46
CA PHE A 111 -8.14 -9.46 -7.80
C PHE A 111 -8.15 -9.80 -6.30
N SER A 112 -7.54 -10.93 -5.91
CA SER A 112 -7.58 -11.43 -4.54
C SER A 112 -6.94 -10.49 -3.50
N HIS A 113 -6.07 -9.56 -3.91
CA HIS A 113 -5.42 -8.62 -2.99
C HIS A 113 -6.38 -7.72 -2.21
N ILE A 114 -7.63 -7.58 -2.64
CA ILE A 114 -8.68 -6.92 -1.84
C ILE A 114 -8.95 -7.63 -0.50
N SER A 115 -8.68 -8.94 -0.44
CA SER A 115 -8.82 -9.78 0.75
C SER A 115 -7.57 -9.77 1.64
N SER A 116 -6.51 -9.07 1.24
CA SER A 116 -5.20 -8.94 1.93
C SER A 116 -4.56 -10.28 2.30
N ASP A 117 -4.97 -10.89 3.42
CA ASP A 117 -4.35 -12.08 4.01
C ASP A 117 -4.91 -13.39 3.43
N ALA A 118 -6.20 -13.42 3.09
CA ALA A 118 -6.81 -14.66 2.59
C ALA A 118 -6.31 -15.01 1.19
N ALA A 119 -5.92 -14.00 0.39
CA ALA A 119 -5.31 -14.16 -0.93
C ALA A 119 -4.12 -15.12 -0.93
N LEU A 120 -3.17 -14.92 0.01
CA LEU A 120 -1.92 -15.68 0.07
C LEU A 120 -2.15 -17.15 0.45
N VAL A 121 -3.20 -17.44 1.21
CA VAL A 121 -3.50 -18.79 1.71
C VAL A 121 -4.43 -19.54 0.75
N ILE A 122 -5.42 -18.84 0.18
CA ILE A 122 -6.48 -19.45 -0.62
C ILE A 122 -6.06 -19.60 -2.09
N MET A 123 -5.29 -18.64 -2.63
CA MET A 123 -5.01 -18.60 -4.06
C MET A 123 -4.12 -19.76 -4.56
N PRO A 124 -3.03 -20.17 -3.85
CA PRO A 124 -2.21 -21.30 -4.28
C PRO A 124 -2.99 -22.63 -4.45
N PRO A 125 -3.78 -23.09 -3.46
CA PRO A 125 -4.59 -24.30 -3.65
C PRO A 125 -5.69 -24.10 -4.69
N MET A 126 -6.31 -22.91 -4.78
CA MET A 126 -7.29 -22.63 -5.83
C MET A 126 -6.68 -22.74 -7.23
N GLY A 127 -5.48 -22.21 -7.47
CA GLY A 127 -4.79 -22.32 -8.76
C GLY A 127 -4.53 -23.78 -9.15
N ALA A 128 -4.10 -24.60 -8.19
CA ALA A 128 -3.93 -26.03 -8.39
C ALA A 128 -5.24 -26.74 -8.76
N LEU A 129 -6.34 -26.43 -8.06
CA LEU A 129 -7.66 -27.00 -8.31
C LEU A 129 -8.23 -26.59 -9.67
N ILE A 130 -8.04 -25.34 -10.09
CA ILE A 130 -8.45 -24.87 -11.42
C ILE A 130 -7.74 -25.69 -12.51
N PHE A 131 -6.43 -25.87 -12.39
CA PHE A 131 -5.66 -26.64 -13.37
C PHE A 131 -6.06 -28.11 -13.37
N LEU A 132 -6.25 -28.71 -12.19
CA LEU A 132 -6.71 -30.09 -12.06
C LEU A 132 -8.08 -30.31 -12.70
N ALA A 133 -9.03 -29.40 -12.46
CA ALA A 133 -10.39 -29.50 -12.98
C ALA A 133 -10.47 -29.45 -14.52
N VAL A 134 -9.49 -28.81 -15.17
CA VAL A 134 -9.40 -28.73 -16.64
C VAL A 134 -8.43 -29.75 -17.25
N GLY A 135 -7.94 -30.72 -16.47
CA GLY A 135 -7.03 -31.77 -16.93
C GLY A 135 -5.57 -31.33 -17.15
N ARG A 136 -5.14 -30.20 -16.56
CA ARG A 136 -3.76 -29.69 -16.61
C ARG A 136 -3.01 -30.00 -15.31
N HIS A 137 -1.68 -29.94 -15.36
CA HIS A 137 -0.84 -30.28 -14.22
C HIS A 137 -1.02 -29.29 -13.04
N PRO A 138 -1.46 -29.74 -11.85
CA PRO A 138 -1.86 -28.86 -10.75
C PRO A 138 -0.72 -27.99 -10.21
N VAL A 139 0.53 -28.48 -10.24
CA VAL A 139 1.70 -27.69 -9.79
C VAL A 139 1.89 -26.44 -10.66
N ALA A 140 1.55 -26.48 -11.94
CA ALA A 140 1.65 -25.29 -12.79
C ALA A 140 0.63 -24.23 -12.36
N GLY A 141 -0.60 -24.63 -12.01
CA GLY A 141 -1.62 -23.73 -11.47
C GLY A 141 -1.24 -23.16 -10.11
N LEU A 142 -0.64 -23.97 -9.24
CA LEU A 142 -0.11 -23.51 -7.95
C LEU A 142 0.99 -22.45 -8.13
N LEU A 143 1.97 -22.71 -9.00
CA LEU A 143 3.06 -21.78 -9.28
C LEU A 143 2.55 -20.49 -9.94
N ALA A 144 1.60 -20.59 -10.87
CA ALA A 144 0.97 -19.43 -11.50
C ALA A 144 0.23 -18.56 -10.47
N ALA A 145 -0.50 -19.17 -9.54
CA ALA A 145 -1.15 -18.46 -8.44
C ALA A 145 -0.13 -17.76 -7.53
N ILE A 146 0.94 -18.45 -7.12
CA ILE A 146 2.00 -17.87 -6.29
C ILE A 146 2.67 -16.68 -7.01
N ALA A 147 2.99 -16.84 -8.29
CA ALA A 147 3.57 -15.77 -9.10
C ALA A 147 2.61 -14.59 -9.25
N GLY A 148 1.31 -14.84 -9.48
CA GLY A 148 0.29 -13.80 -9.57
C GLY A 148 0.17 -12.98 -8.29
N VAL A 149 0.01 -13.66 -7.14
CA VAL A 149 -0.10 -12.98 -5.84
C VAL A 149 1.22 -12.29 -5.45
N GLY A 150 2.37 -12.87 -5.79
CA GLY A 150 3.67 -12.28 -5.48
C GLY A 150 4.02 -11.06 -6.32
N CYS A 151 3.76 -11.10 -7.63
CA CYS A 151 4.16 -10.06 -8.57
C CYS A 151 3.11 -8.96 -8.76
N GLY A 152 1.84 -9.24 -8.49
CA GLY A 152 0.72 -8.33 -8.75
C GLY A 152 0.16 -7.62 -7.52
N PHE A 153 0.91 -7.54 -6.42
CA PHE A 153 0.43 -7.01 -5.14
C PHE A 153 -0.26 -5.65 -5.23
N THR A 154 0.22 -4.78 -6.10
CA THR A 154 -0.34 -3.44 -6.30
C THR A 154 -1.37 -3.41 -7.44
N ALA A 155 -1.27 -4.32 -8.43
CA ALA A 155 -2.16 -4.35 -9.59
C ALA A 155 -3.55 -4.85 -9.19
N ASN A 156 -4.53 -3.95 -9.22
CA ASN A 156 -5.90 -4.29 -8.88
C ASN A 156 -6.91 -3.50 -9.73
N LEU A 157 -8.10 -4.07 -9.92
CA LEU A 157 -9.23 -3.38 -10.56
C LEU A 157 -10.00 -2.51 -9.57
N LEU A 158 -9.92 -2.84 -8.29
CA LEU A 158 -10.55 -2.11 -7.19
C LEU A 158 -9.49 -1.38 -6.37
N ILE A 159 -9.91 -0.30 -5.72
CA ILE A 159 -9.08 0.40 -4.75
C ILE A 159 -8.86 -0.51 -3.54
N VAL A 160 -7.59 -0.72 -3.17
CA VAL A 160 -7.19 -1.53 -2.02
C VAL A 160 -6.44 -0.70 -0.99
N THR A 161 -6.14 -1.31 0.16
CA THR A 161 -5.45 -0.67 1.30
C THR A 161 -4.11 -0.07 0.92
N THR A 162 -3.39 -0.72 0.00
CA THR A 162 -2.12 -0.23 -0.53
C THR A 162 -2.26 1.10 -1.25
N ASP A 163 -3.31 1.31 -2.05
CA ASP A 163 -3.51 2.56 -2.79
C ASP A 163 -3.75 3.73 -1.82
N VAL A 164 -4.59 3.50 -0.81
CA VAL A 164 -4.90 4.50 0.22
C VAL A 164 -3.66 4.85 1.05
N LEU A 165 -2.86 3.84 1.40
CA LEU A 165 -1.62 4.04 2.13
C LEU A 165 -0.62 4.88 1.31
N LEU A 166 -0.40 4.51 0.06
CA LEU A 166 0.57 5.17 -0.81
C LEU A 166 0.14 6.60 -1.14
N SER A 167 -1.14 6.84 -1.46
CA SER A 167 -1.63 8.20 -1.74
C SER A 167 -1.58 9.09 -0.49
N GLY A 168 -1.86 8.53 0.69
CA GLY A 168 -1.77 9.26 1.95
C GLY A 168 -0.32 9.63 2.31
N ILE A 169 0.64 8.70 2.20
CA ILE A 169 2.06 9.00 2.40
C ILE A 169 2.55 10.04 1.39
N SER A 170 2.14 9.91 0.12
CA SER A 170 2.51 10.84 -0.95
C SER A 170 1.95 12.25 -0.69
N THR A 171 0.72 12.35 -0.18
CA THR A 171 0.12 13.61 0.26
C THR A 171 0.90 14.25 1.40
N GLU A 172 1.30 13.48 2.42
CA GLU A 172 2.08 14.01 3.55
C GLU A 172 3.48 14.48 3.13
N ALA A 173 4.11 13.78 2.18
CA ALA A 173 5.35 14.24 1.56
C ALA A 173 5.14 15.52 0.72
N ALA A 174 4.09 15.58 -0.08
CA ALA A 174 3.78 16.73 -0.94
C ALA A 174 3.49 18.01 -0.14
N LYS A 175 2.80 17.90 1.00
CA LYS A 175 2.50 19.02 1.91
C LYS A 175 3.75 19.71 2.47
N THR A 176 4.91 19.06 2.44
CA THR A 176 6.18 19.70 2.83
C THR A 176 6.64 20.77 1.85
N LEU A 177 6.16 20.72 0.60
CA LEU A 177 6.44 21.69 -0.46
C LEU A 177 5.27 22.64 -0.67
N ASP A 178 4.05 22.12 -0.74
CA ASP A 178 2.82 22.88 -0.93
C ASP A 178 1.68 22.30 -0.08
N ALA A 179 1.20 23.09 0.88
CA ALA A 179 0.15 22.69 1.82
C ALA A 179 -1.21 22.40 1.16
N ALA A 180 -1.45 22.92 -0.05
CA ALA A 180 -2.69 22.67 -0.80
C ALA A 180 -2.62 21.39 -1.65
N MET A 181 -1.43 20.81 -1.83
CA MET A 181 -1.25 19.64 -2.68
C MET A 181 -1.84 18.38 -2.02
N HIS A 182 -2.65 17.66 -2.78
CA HIS A 182 -3.30 16.42 -2.36
C HIS A 182 -3.15 15.37 -3.44
N VAL A 183 -2.68 14.18 -3.05
CA VAL A 183 -2.57 13.01 -3.94
C VAL A 183 -3.78 12.12 -3.67
N SER A 184 -4.63 11.99 -4.67
CA SER A 184 -5.85 11.20 -4.57
C SER A 184 -5.58 9.71 -4.77
N VAL A 185 -6.44 8.87 -4.20
CA VAL A 185 -6.36 7.42 -4.35
C VAL A 185 -6.59 6.99 -5.81
N ILE A 186 -7.37 7.78 -6.56
CA ILE A 186 -7.69 7.48 -7.97
C ILE A 186 -6.55 7.86 -8.94
N ASP A 187 -5.56 8.63 -8.50
CA ASP A 187 -4.47 9.10 -9.36
C ASP A 187 -3.68 7.92 -9.95
N ASN A 188 -3.54 6.84 -9.19
CA ASN A 188 -2.88 5.62 -9.64
C ASN A 188 -3.86 4.58 -10.22
N TRP A 189 -5.17 4.70 -9.97
CA TRP A 189 -6.14 3.65 -10.26
C TRP A 189 -6.19 3.24 -11.73
N TYR A 190 -6.15 4.20 -12.66
CA TYR A 190 -6.13 3.90 -14.10
C TYR A 190 -4.89 3.08 -14.51
N PHE A 191 -3.74 3.37 -13.91
CA PHE A 191 -2.50 2.64 -14.16
C PHE A 191 -2.56 1.23 -13.56
N MET A 192 -3.08 1.08 -12.34
CA MET A 192 -3.21 -0.23 -11.69
C MET A 192 -4.23 -1.13 -12.41
N ALA A 193 -5.39 -0.57 -12.77
CA ALA A 193 -6.46 -1.31 -13.46
C ALA A 193 -6.02 -1.77 -14.85
N SER A 194 -5.30 -0.93 -15.61
CA SER A 194 -4.72 -1.32 -16.90
C SER A 194 -3.59 -2.34 -16.75
N SER A 195 -2.78 -2.23 -15.69
CA SER A 195 -1.72 -3.20 -15.37
C SER A 195 -2.27 -4.60 -15.13
N VAL A 196 -3.45 -4.76 -14.52
CA VAL A 196 -4.10 -6.08 -14.37
C VAL A 196 -4.29 -6.74 -15.74
N ILE A 197 -4.79 -6.00 -16.73
CA ILE A 197 -5.04 -6.53 -18.08
C ILE A 197 -3.72 -6.93 -18.74
N VAL A 198 -2.72 -6.04 -18.69
CA VAL A 198 -1.40 -6.29 -19.30
C VAL A 198 -0.71 -7.49 -18.67
N LEU A 199 -0.65 -7.54 -17.34
CA LEU A 199 0.00 -8.64 -16.61
C LEU A 199 -0.73 -9.97 -16.80
N THR A 200 -2.06 -9.95 -16.90
CA THR A 200 -2.85 -11.16 -17.19
C THR A 200 -2.51 -11.70 -18.58
N ILE A 201 -2.45 -10.84 -19.59
CA ILE A 201 -2.16 -11.23 -20.98
C ILE A 201 -0.71 -11.70 -21.14
N VAL A 202 0.25 -11.01 -20.53
CA VAL A 202 1.68 -11.34 -20.67
C VAL A 202 2.06 -12.57 -19.84
N GLY A 203 1.44 -12.77 -18.67
CA GLY A 203 1.77 -13.88 -17.79
C GLY A 203 1.04 -15.19 -18.07
N GLY A 204 -0.13 -15.14 -18.73
CA GLY A 204 -0.97 -16.31 -19.01
C GLY A 204 -0.57 -17.10 -20.24
#